data_AF-A0A1N7LW80-F1
#
_entry.id   AF-A0A1N7LW80-F1
#
_cell.length_a   1.000
_cell.length_b   1.000
_cell.length_c   1.000
_cell.angle_alpha   90.00
_cell.angle_beta   90.00
_cell.angle_gamma   90.00
#
_symmetry.space_group_name_H-M   'P 1'
#
loop_
_entity.id
_entity.type
_entity.pdbx_description
1 polymer ?
#
loop_
_entity_poly.entity_id
_entity_poly.type
_entity_poly.pdbx_seq_one_letter_code
_entity_poly.pdbx_strand_id
1 'polypeptide(L)'
;MTLQNWFGRGWLALAFATIYIISQATIASTLHSANASHLLFAFQFTYDAASFRELLASISAVQQAGLQAHFTYDHIHPLWYGGLIVTLTAWLLKKNDLGGRWNLLIIFGVIPSLMDVIENSIHEPLLFETAIPTDPAVTIAAICATIKWSMALGYLLMAITLGIRAAVQAKNEKTS
;
A
#
# COMPACT_ATOMS: atom_id res chain seq x y z
N MET A 1 14.61 9.09 23.02
CA MET A 1 13.17 9.34 22.82
C MET A 1 12.68 8.43 21.70
N THR A 2 11.73 7.53 21.93
CA THR A 2 11.39 6.45 20.97
C THR A 2 10.39 6.91 19.91
N LEU A 3 10.49 6.39 18.68
CA LEU A 3 9.55 6.70 17.57
C LEU A 3 8.09 6.40 17.94
N GLN A 4 7.89 5.40 18.80
CA GLN A 4 6.59 5.07 19.41
C GLN A 4 5.94 6.25 20.16
N ASN A 5 6.71 7.17 20.75
CA ASN A 5 6.14 8.32 21.47
C ASN A 5 5.67 9.43 20.53
N TRP A 6 6.33 9.59 19.38
CA TRP A 6 5.95 10.59 18.38
C TRP A 6 4.73 10.12 17.58
N PHE A 7 4.78 8.90 17.06
CA PHE A 7 3.79 8.39 16.12
C PHE A 7 2.72 7.49 16.75
N GLY A 8 2.97 6.92 17.94
CA GLY A 8 2.08 5.94 18.57
C GLY A 8 0.87 6.54 19.28
N ARG A 9 0.31 7.63 18.76
CA ARG A 9 -0.94 8.22 19.26
C ARG A 9 -2.10 7.57 18.52
N GLY A 10 -3.02 6.91 19.23
CA GLY A 10 -4.12 6.17 18.60
C GLY A 10 -4.99 7.02 17.67
N TRP A 11 -5.19 8.30 17.98
CA TRP A 11 -5.93 9.22 17.11
C TRP A 11 -5.24 9.50 15.77
N LEU A 12 -3.90 9.48 15.72
CA LEU A 12 -3.15 9.62 14.46
C LEU A 12 -3.40 8.41 13.56
N ALA A 13 -3.31 7.20 14.14
CA ALA A 13 -3.60 5.97 13.42
C ALA A 13 -5.05 5.95 12.90
N LEU A 14 -6.01 6.40 13.71
CA LEU A 14 -7.40 6.53 13.28
C LEU A 14 -7.59 7.53 12.14
N ALA A 15 -6.96 8.71 12.22
CA ALA A 15 -7.03 9.72 11.17
C ALA A 15 -6.49 9.19 9.84
N PHE A 16 -5.30 8.59 9.83
CA PHE A 16 -4.73 7.95 8.64
C PHE A 16 -5.57 6.77 8.15
N ALA A 17 -6.16 5.98 9.05
CA ALA A 17 -7.05 4.88 8.66
C ALA A 17 -8.29 5.39 7.92
N THR A 18 -8.92 6.45 8.43
CA THR A 18 -10.08 7.06 7.77
C THR A 18 -9.72 7.60 6.39
N ILE A 19 -8.61 8.36 6.27
CA ILE A 19 -8.16 8.91 4.99
C ILE A 19 -7.81 7.79 4.01
N TYR A 20 -7.08 6.76 4.46
CA TYR A 20 -6.74 5.59 3.67
C TYR A 20 -8.00 4.88 3.13
N ILE A 21 -9.00 4.62 3.97
CA ILE A 21 -10.23 3.95 3.55
C ILE A 21 -10.95 4.74 2.46
N ILE A 22 -11.07 6.06 2.62
CA ILE A 22 -11.70 6.93 1.61
C ILE A 22 -10.91 6.91 0.30
N SER A 23 -9.60 7.06 0.38
CA SER A 23 -8.71 7.05 -0.79
C SER A 23 -8.75 5.69 -1.52
N GLN A 24 -8.63 4.58 -0.79
CA GLN A 24 -8.69 3.22 -1.34
C GLN A 24 -10.07 2.92 -1.97
N ALA A 25 -11.16 3.35 -1.33
CA ALA A 25 -12.50 3.19 -1.87
C ALA A 25 -12.69 3.97 -3.17
N THR A 26 -12.12 5.18 -3.27
CA THR A 26 -12.18 6.00 -4.48
C THR A 26 -11.41 5.35 -5.63
N ILE A 27 -10.19 4.85 -5.38
CA ILE A 27 -9.39 4.09 -6.36
C ILE A 27 -10.14 2.83 -6.80
N ALA A 28 -10.62 2.04 -5.83
CA ALA A 28 -11.33 0.80 -6.10
C ALA A 28 -12.61 1.04 -6.91
N SER A 29 -13.40 2.06 -6.56
CA SER A 29 -14.61 2.44 -7.30
C SER A 29 -14.28 2.88 -8.73
N THR A 30 -13.21 3.66 -8.91
CA THR A 30 -12.76 4.10 -10.25
C THR A 30 -12.45 2.90 -11.13
N LEU A 31 -11.61 1.99 -10.63
CA LEU A 31 -11.22 0.77 -11.36
C LEU A 31 -12.40 -0.19 -11.58
N HIS A 32 -13.27 -0.34 -10.57
CA HIS A 32 -14.41 -1.26 -10.64
C HIS A 32 -15.43 -0.79 -11.70
N SER A 33 -15.69 0.52 -11.76
CA SER A 33 -16.62 1.11 -12.73
C SER A 33 -16.20 0.85 -14.19
N ALA A 34 -14.89 0.70 -14.43
CA ALA A 34 -14.31 0.38 -15.73
C ALA A 34 -14.02 -1.11 -15.94
N ASN A 35 -14.39 -1.99 -14.99
CA ASN A 35 -14.03 -3.41 -14.98
C ASN A 35 -12.50 -3.65 -15.10
N ALA A 36 -11.71 -2.83 -14.41
CA ALA A 36 -10.25 -2.80 -14.48
C ALA A 36 -9.54 -3.20 -13.18
N SER A 37 -10.27 -3.53 -12.11
CA SER A 37 -9.67 -3.85 -10.80
C SER A 37 -8.68 -5.02 -10.87
N HIS A 38 -9.00 -6.07 -11.64
CA HIS A 38 -8.10 -7.22 -11.82
C HIS A 38 -6.91 -6.89 -12.74
N LEU A 39 -7.08 -5.97 -13.69
CA LEU A 39 -6.04 -5.56 -14.62
C LEU A 39 -4.93 -4.80 -13.93
N LEU A 40 -5.25 -3.95 -12.94
CA LEU A 40 -4.22 -3.26 -12.15
C LEU A 40 -3.21 -4.26 -11.57
N PHE A 41 -3.71 -5.33 -10.94
CA PHE A 41 -2.85 -6.39 -10.40
C PHE A 41 -2.11 -7.16 -11.50
N ALA A 42 -2.77 -7.43 -12.64
CA ALA A 42 -2.11 -8.10 -13.76
C ALA A 42 -0.90 -7.30 -14.28
N PHE A 43 -1.04 -5.99 -14.47
CA PHE A 43 0.07 -5.10 -14.83
C PHE A 43 1.15 -5.07 -13.74
N GLN A 44 0.75 -4.95 -12.47
CA GLN A 44 1.67 -4.93 -11.32
C GLN A 44 2.51 -6.20 -11.16
N PHE A 45 2.05 -7.35 -11.66
CA PHE A 45 2.76 -8.62 -11.58
C PHE A 45 3.24 -9.14 -12.94
N THR A 46 3.33 -8.25 -13.93
CA THR A 46 3.95 -8.59 -15.22
C THR A 46 5.43 -8.21 -15.20
N TYR A 47 6.34 -9.16 -15.43
CA TYR A 47 7.78 -8.96 -15.24
C TYR A 47 8.57 -8.74 -16.54
N ASP A 48 7.94 -8.80 -17.70
CA ASP A 48 8.59 -8.60 -18.99
C ASP A 48 7.74 -7.72 -19.92
N ALA A 49 8.40 -7.02 -20.82
CA ALA A 49 7.73 -6.04 -21.67
C ALA A 49 6.89 -6.66 -22.78
N ALA A 50 7.17 -7.90 -23.20
CA ALA A 50 6.37 -8.57 -24.22
C ALA A 50 4.97 -8.89 -23.66
N SER A 51 4.90 -9.54 -22.50
CA SER A 51 3.67 -9.80 -21.77
C SER A 51 2.94 -8.52 -21.40
N PHE A 52 3.66 -7.46 -21.01
CA PHE A 52 3.04 -6.17 -20.70
C PHE A 52 2.34 -5.56 -21.92
N ARG A 53 3.00 -5.58 -23.08
CA ARG A 53 2.42 -5.08 -24.33
C ARG A 53 1.25 -5.94 -24.80
N GLU A 54 1.33 -7.26 -24.64
CA GLU A 54 0.22 -8.17 -24.95
C GLU A 54 -0.99 -7.88 -24.06
N LEU A 55 -0.76 -7.70 -22.75
CA LEU A 55 -1.81 -7.31 -21.82
C LEU A 55 -2.41 -5.95 -22.19
N LEU A 56 -1.58 -4.95 -22.49
CA LEU A 56 -2.05 -3.62 -22.93
C LEU A 56 -2.86 -3.68 -24.23
N ALA A 57 -2.47 -4.52 -25.19
CA ALA A 57 -3.22 -4.72 -26.42
C ALA A 57 -4.54 -5.50 -26.23
N SER A 58 -4.68 -6.23 -25.11
CA SER A 58 -5.85 -7.06 -24.83
C SER A 58 -7.01 -6.32 -24.15
N ILE A 59 -6.75 -5.14 -23.57
CA ILE A 59 -7.75 -4.40 -22.79
C ILE A 59 -8.57 -3.47 -23.69
N SER A 60 -9.82 -3.22 -23.28
CA SER A 60 -10.69 -2.25 -23.96
C SER A 60 -10.29 -0.81 -23.64
N ALA A 61 -10.68 0.14 -24.51
CA ALA A 61 -10.49 1.57 -24.25
C ALA A 61 -11.14 2.05 -22.94
N VAL A 62 -12.27 1.45 -22.53
CA VAL A 62 -12.93 1.76 -21.24
C VAL A 62 -12.07 1.32 -20.07
N GLN A 63 -11.52 0.11 -20.13
CA GLN A 63 -10.61 -0.40 -19.10
C GLN A 63 -9.33 0.42 -19.01
N GLN A 64 -8.76 0.78 -20.15
CA GLN A 64 -7.58 1.65 -20.21
C GLN A 64 -7.86 3.03 -19.61
N ALA A 65 -8.98 3.66 -19.95
CA ALA A 65 -9.38 4.93 -19.36
C ALA A 65 -9.58 4.82 -17.83
N GLY A 66 -10.11 3.70 -17.34
CA GLY A 66 -10.20 3.41 -15.90
C GLY A 66 -8.84 3.28 -15.23
N LEU A 67 -7.90 2.58 -15.87
CA LEU A 67 -6.50 2.48 -15.43
C LEU A 67 -5.76 3.82 -15.53
N GLN A 68 -6.12 4.72 -16.43
CA GLN A 68 -5.52 6.05 -16.45
C GLN A 68 -6.13 6.95 -15.36
N ALA A 69 -7.45 6.88 -15.18
CA ALA A 69 -8.17 7.72 -14.22
C ALA A 69 -7.77 7.44 -12.76
N HIS A 70 -7.43 6.20 -12.40
CA HIS A 70 -7.09 5.88 -11.01
C HIS A 70 -5.82 6.62 -10.52
N PHE A 71 -4.87 6.94 -11.40
CA PHE A 71 -3.64 7.66 -11.04
C PHE A 71 -3.91 9.04 -10.42
N THR A 72 -5.04 9.69 -10.79
CA THR A 72 -5.52 10.94 -10.16
C THR A 72 -5.54 10.86 -8.63
N TYR A 73 -5.86 9.68 -8.10
CA TYR A 73 -5.94 9.42 -6.67
C TYR A 73 -4.71 8.67 -6.16
N ASP A 74 -4.11 7.85 -7.00
CA ASP A 74 -3.01 6.95 -6.62
C ASP A 74 -1.71 7.70 -6.33
N HIS A 75 -1.45 8.85 -6.97
CA HIS A 75 -0.22 9.64 -6.70
C HIS A 75 -0.03 10.03 -5.23
N ILE A 76 -1.13 10.32 -4.53
CA ILE A 76 -1.09 10.72 -3.13
C ILE A 76 -1.39 9.55 -2.17
N HIS A 77 -1.92 8.46 -2.69
CA HIS A 77 -2.32 7.29 -1.91
C HIS A 77 -1.18 6.69 -1.06
N PRO A 78 0.08 6.59 -1.55
CA PRO A 78 1.24 6.16 -0.77
C PRO A 78 1.45 6.91 0.53
N LEU A 79 1.13 8.21 0.58
CA LEU A 79 1.25 9.00 1.80
C LEU A 79 0.24 8.57 2.85
N TRP A 80 -0.97 8.20 2.42
CA TRP A 80 -2.07 7.83 3.32
C TRP A 80 -1.86 6.45 3.94
N TYR A 81 -1.62 5.43 3.11
CA TYR A 81 -1.40 4.10 3.66
C TYR A 81 -0.03 3.97 4.33
N GLY A 82 1.00 4.69 3.86
CA GLY A 82 2.30 4.76 4.53
C GLY A 82 2.21 5.38 5.91
N GLY A 83 1.52 6.52 6.01
CA GLY A 83 1.21 7.15 7.29
C GLY A 83 0.41 6.23 8.22
N LEU A 84 -0.55 5.49 7.68
CA LEU A 84 -1.28 4.47 8.43
C LEU A 84 -0.33 3.37 8.95
N ILE A 85 0.50 2.77 8.10
CA ILE A 85 1.45 1.72 8.51
C ILE A 85 2.34 2.21 9.65
N VAL A 86 2.95 3.39 9.49
CA VAL A 86 3.86 3.99 10.48
C VAL A 86 3.16 4.25 11.81
N THR A 87 2.01 4.95 11.78
CA THR A 87 1.30 5.36 12.99
C THR A 87 0.61 4.20 13.70
N LEU A 88 0.00 3.28 12.94
CA LEU A 88 -0.63 2.07 13.49
C LEU A 88 0.41 1.14 14.11
N THR A 89 1.55 0.92 13.43
CA THR A 89 2.66 0.12 13.98
C THR A 89 3.18 0.75 15.26
N ALA A 90 3.47 2.05 15.25
CA ALA A 90 3.95 2.76 16.44
C ALA A 90 2.96 2.66 17.61
N TRP A 91 1.67 2.80 17.35
CA TRP A 91 0.63 2.73 18.36
C TRP A 91 0.47 1.31 18.93
N LEU A 92 0.47 0.28 18.08
CA LEU A 92 0.34 -1.11 18.51
C LEU A 92 1.57 -1.62 19.25
N LEU A 93 2.78 -1.23 18.83
CA LEU A 93 4.00 -1.54 19.58
C LEU A 93 3.95 -0.94 20.99
N LYS A 94 3.55 0.33 21.10
CA LYS A 94 3.38 1.02 22.39
C LYS A 94 2.32 0.35 23.26
N LYS A 95 1.17 -0.01 22.68
CA LYS A 95 0.06 -0.66 23.39
C LYS A 95 0.43 -2.05 23.95
N ASN A 96 1.37 -2.73 23.30
CA ASN A 96 1.87 -4.04 23.72
C ASN A 96 3.16 -3.97 24.56
N ASP A 97 3.57 -2.78 25.02
CA ASP A 97 4.80 -2.52 25.78
C ASP A 97 6.07 -3.12 25.12
N LEU A 98 6.16 -3.01 23.79
CA LEU A 98 7.28 -3.55 23.03
C LEU A 98 8.43 -2.53 23.00
N GLY A 99 9.58 -2.93 23.56
CA GLY A 99 10.76 -2.08 23.71
C GLY A 99 11.36 -1.53 22.39
N GLY A 100 12.31 -0.59 22.52
CA GLY A 100 12.80 0.26 21.42
C GLY A 100 13.43 -0.45 20.22
N ARG A 101 13.88 -1.71 20.35
CA ARG A 101 14.40 -2.51 19.23
C ARG A 101 13.39 -2.66 18.08
N TRP A 102 12.10 -2.64 18.40
CA TRP A 102 11.03 -2.79 17.42
C TRP A 102 10.72 -1.50 16.65
N ASN A 103 11.37 -0.38 16.98
CA ASN A 103 11.25 0.87 16.22
C ASN A 103 11.70 0.72 14.76
N LEU A 104 12.55 -0.27 14.45
CA LEU A 104 12.93 -0.59 13.07
C LEU A 104 11.72 -0.93 12.20
N LEU A 105 10.67 -1.55 12.77
CA LEU A 105 9.42 -1.83 12.04
C LEU A 105 8.65 -0.56 11.69
N ILE A 106 8.80 0.51 12.48
CA ILE A 106 8.20 1.81 12.14
C ILE A 106 8.97 2.42 10.96
N ILE A 107 10.30 2.35 11.00
CA ILE A 107 11.18 2.88 9.95
C ILE A 107 10.96 2.14 8.64
N PHE A 108 11.00 0.81 8.65
CA PHE A 108 10.76 0.00 7.45
C PHE A 108 9.31 0.07 6.96
N GLY A 109 8.38 0.61 7.77
CA GLY A 109 6.99 0.85 7.39
C GLY A 109 6.83 1.85 6.25
N VAL A 110 7.86 2.64 5.92
CA VAL A 110 7.83 3.58 4.78
C VAL A 110 8.15 2.91 3.44
N ILE A 111 8.81 1.75 3.46
CA ILE A 111 9.28 1.07 2.24
C ILE A 111 8.12 0.75 1.28
N PRO A 112 6.96 0.24 1.72
CA PRO A 112 5.86 -0.04 0.81
C PRO A 112 5.40 1.19 0.03
N SER A 113 5.36 2.37 0.66
CA SER A 113 5.02 3.65 0.00
C SER A 113 6.08 4.11 -0.98
N LEU A 114 7.36 3.91 -0.67
CA LEU A 114 8.45 4.23 -1.61
C LEU A 114 8.41 3.33 -2.84
N MET A 115 8.15 2.04 -2.65
CA MET A 115 8.03 1.09 -3.76
C MET A 115 6.84 1.43 -4.67
N ASP A 116 5.73 1.87 -4.08
CA ASP A 116 4.57 2.32 -4.84
C ASP A 116 4.88 3.53 -5.71
N VAL A 117 5.52 4.56 -5.16
CA VAL A 117 5.89 5.75 -5.95
C VAL A 117 6.81 5.38 -7.12
N ILE A 118 7.78 4.49 -6.92
CA ILE A 118 8.68 4.04 -7.98
C ILE A 118 7.89 3.26 -9.06
N GLU A 119 7.06 2.31 -8.65
CA GLU A 119 6.24 1.52 -9.56
C GLU A 119 5.29 2.40 -10.37
N ASN A 120 4.56 3.30 -9.71
CA ASN A 120 3.62 4.20 -10.37
C ASN A 120 4.31 5.17 -11.33
N SER A 121 5.49 5.67 -10.98
CA SER A 121 6.30 6.52 -11.87
C SER A 121 6.72 5.81 -13.17
N ILE A 122 6.73 4.47 -13.16
CA ILE A 122 7.01 3.65 -14.34
C ILE A 122 5.71 3.26 -15.05
N HIS A 123 4.71 2.74 -14.34
CA HIS A 123 3.48 2.24 -14.97
C HIS A 123 2.61 3.35 -15.56
N GLU A 124 2.56 4.53 -14.96
CA GLU A 124 1.74 5.63 -15.46
C GLU A 124 2.10 6.00 -16.92
N PRO A 125 3.34 6.37 -17.28
CA PRO A 125 3.66 6.73 -18.66
C PRO A 125 3.46 5.57 -19.65
N LEU A 126 3.57 4.31 -19.20
CA LEU A 126 3.30 3.12 -20.02
C LEU A 126 1.80 2.95 -20.29
N LEU A 127 0.95 3.11 -19.28
CA LEU A 127 -0.51 3.00 -19.40
C LEU A 127 -1.13 4.19 -20.14
N PHE A 128 -0.48 5.35 -20.09
CA PHE A 128 -0.79 6.52 -20.91
C PHE A 128 -0.19 6.47 -22.33
N GLU A 129 0.55 5.40 -22.67
CA GLU A 129 1.21 5.23 -23.97
C GLU A 129 2.17 6.37 -24.35
N THR A 130 2.66 7.11 -23.35
CA THR A 130 3.66 8.17 -23.53
C THR A 130 5.10 7.64 -23.50
N ALA A 131 5.28 6.38 -23.10
CA ALA A 131 6.53 5.65 -23.13
C ALA A 131 6.33 4.21 -23.61
N ILE A 132 7.39 3.61 -24.16
CA ILE A 132 7.37 2.22 -24.64
C ILE A 132 7.76 1.28 -23.50
N PRO A 133 7.01 0.18 -23.26
CA PRO A 133 7.40 -0.82 -22.26
C PRO A 133 8.74 -1.47 -22.64
N THR A 134 9.71 -1.44 -21.71
CA THR A 134 11.01 -2.11 -21.83
C THR A 134 11.19 -3.10 -20.68
N ASP A 135 11.94 -4.19 -20.89
CA ASP A 135 12.12 -5.21 -19.85
C ASP A 135 12.64 -4.61 -18.55
N PRO A 136 13.69 -3.75 -18.53
CA PRO A 136 14.17 -3.17 -17.28
C PRO A 136 13.08 -2.38 -16.54
N ALA A 137 12.30 -1.56 -17.25
CA ALA A 137 11.25 -0.75 -16.64
C ALA A 137 10.15 -1.62 -16.03
N VAL A 138 9.61 -2.55 -16.81
CA VAL A 138 8.51 -3.43 -16.39
C VAL A 138 8.96 -4.35 -15.25
N THR A 139 10.15 -4.97 -15.35
CA THR A 139 10.68 -5.82 -14.28
C THR A 139 10.89 -5.03 -12.98
N ILE A 140 11.43 -3.82 -13.03
CA ILE A 140 11.63 -2.98 -11.84
C ILE A 140 10.28 -2.64 -11.21
N ALA A 141 9.30 -2.19 -11.99
CA ALA A 141 7.97 -1.87 -11.49
C ALA A 141 7.32 -3.09 -10.82
N ALA A 142 7.42 -4.27 -11.44
CA ALA A 142 6.87 -5.50 -10.88
C ALA A 142 7.56 -5.95 -9.58
N ILE A 143 8.89 -5.80 -9.49
CA ILE A 143 9.63 -6.04 -8.23
C ILE A 143 9.14 -5.08 -7.15
N CYS A 144 9.00 -3.79 -7.46
CA CYS A 144 8.48 -2.79 -6.54
C CYS A 144 7.07 -3.13 -6.06
N ALA A 145 6.15 -3.48 -6.98
CA ALA A 145 4.80 -3.93 -6.64
C ALA A 145 4.81 -5.17 -5.75
N THR A 146 5.70 -6.13 -6.04
CA THR A 146 5.86 -7.36 -5.23
C THR A 146 6.29 -7.05 -3.81
N ILE A 147 7.32 -6.20 -3.64
CA ILE A 147 7.80 -5.78 -2.32
C ILE A 147 6.69 -5.03 -1.58
N LYS A 148 6.04 -4.07 -2.25
CA LYS A 148 4.92 -3.28 -1.72
C LYS A 148 3.83 -4.19 -1.15
N TRP A 149 3.27 -5.07 -1.97
CA TRP A 149 2.15 -5.93 -1.58
C TRP A 149 2.54 -6.96 -0.51
N SER A 150 3.75 -7.54 -0.62
CA SER A 150 4.25 -8.50 0.38
C SER A 150 4.43 -7.85 1.75
N MET A 151 5.00 -6.64 1.78
CA MET A 151 5.18 -5.89 3.01
C MET A 151 3.84 -5.38 3.56
N ALA A 152 2.94 -4.85 2.71
CA ALA A 152 1.61 -4.42 3.13
C ALA A 152 0.83 -5.55 3.80
N LEU A 153 0.87 -6.77 3.22
CA LEU A 153 0.30 -7.96 3.83
C LEU A 153 0.98 -8.29 5.17
N GLY A 154 2.31 -8.24 5.24
CA GLY A 154 3.06 -8.47 6.48
C GLY A 154 2.68 -7.50 7.60
N TYR A 155 2.57 -6.20 7.30
CA TYR A 155 2.13 -5.18 8.26
C TYR A 155 0.67 -5.38 8.68
N LEU A 156 -0.21 -5.77 7.76
CA LEU A 156 -1.60 -6.08 8.09
C LEU A 156 -1.69 -7.26 9.07
N LEU A 157 -0.99 -8.36 8.79
CA LEU A 157 -0.97 -9.53 9.67
C LEU A 157 -0.39 -9.18 11.05
N MET A 158 0.72 -8.44 11.09
CA MET A 158 1.29 -7.95 12.33
C MET A 158 0.30 -7.07 13.11
N ALA A 159 -0.38 -6.14 12.45
CA ALA A 159 -1.34 -5.26 13.08
C ALA A 159 -2.51 -6.04 13.69
N ILE A 160 -3.03 -7.05 12.98
CA ILE A 160 -4.05 -7.96 13.50
C ILE A 160 -3.54 -8.70 14.74
N THR A 161 -2.36 -9.31 14.67
CA THR A 161 -1.77 -10.06 15.79
C THR A 161 -1.58 -9.18 17.03
N LEU A 162 -0.98 -7.99 16.88
CA LEU A 162 -0.76 -7.06 17.98
C LEU A 162 -2.06 -6.44 18.51
N GLY A 163 -3.05 -6.25 17.63
CA GLY A 163 -4.39 -5.81 18.01
C GLY A 163 -5.11 -6.82 18.89
N ILE A 164 -5.11 -8.10 18.48
CA ILE A 164 -5.68 -9.21 19.26
C ILE A 164 -4.98 -9.32 20.62
N ARG A 165 -3.64 -9.35 20.63
CA ARG A 165 -2.87 -9.43 21.88
C ARG A 165 -3.22 -8.31 22.84
N ALA A 166 -3.28 -7.07 22.36
CA ALA A 166 -3.64 -5.92 23.18
C ALA A 166 -5.09 -5.98 23.70
N ALA A 167 -6.03 -6.54 22.91
CA ALA A 167 -7.41 -6.74 23.36
C ALA A 167 -7.51 -7.80 24.47
N VAL A 168 -6.75 -8.89 24.36
CA VAL A 168 -6.68 -9.94 25.39
C VAL A 168 -6.09 -9.39 26.70
N GLN A 169 -4.98 -8.64 26.63
CA GLN A 169 -4.36 -8.01 27.81
C GLN A 169 -5.35 -7.08 28.53
N ALA A 170 -6.02 -6.19 27.79
CA ALA A 170 -6.99 -5.26 28.36
C ALA A 170 -8.22 -5.96 28.98
N LYS A 171 -8.57 -7.16 28.51
CA LYS A 171 -9.63 -7.96 29.13
C LYS A 171 -9.18 -8.54 30.48
N ASN A 172 -7.97 -9.09 30.53
CA ASN A 172 -7.42 -9.71 31.74
C ASN A 172 -7.27 -8.69 32.88
N GLU A 173 -6.81 -7.47 32.58
CA GLU A 173 -6.68 -6.37 33.55
C GLU A 173 -8.03 -5.91 34.14
N LYS A 174 -9.13 -6.07 33.40
CA LYS A 174 -10.48 -5.72 33.91
C LYS A 174 -11.08 -6.80 34.80
N THR A 175 -10.54 -8.01 34.75
CA THR A 175 -11.02 -9.18 35.51
C THR A 175 -10.17 -9.52 36.73
N SER A 176 -9.01 -8.86 36.88
CA SER A 176 -8.14 -8.91 38.06
C SER A 176 -8.48 -7.80 39.03
#